data_AF-A0A3L7QMV5-F1
#
_entry.id   AF-A0A3L7QMV5-F1
#
_cell.length_a   1.000
_cell.length_b   1.000
_cell.length_c   1.000
_cell.angle_alpha   90.00
_cell.angle_beta   90.00
_cell.angle_gamma   90.00
#
_symmetry.space_group_name_H-M   'P 1'
#
loop_
_entity.id
_entity.type
_entity.pdbx_description
1 polymer ?
#
loop_
_entity_poly.entity_id
_entity_poly.type
_entity_poly.pdbx_seq_one_letter_code
_entity_poly.pdbx_strand_id
1 'polypeptide(L)'
;MSFSDSLNPLDGFQHKHPSDVLEACEIIKQSAANLDAIVPSGSGSKMNIGYAPSRKGVVLGTKNLNKVIDYPARDMTVTVQAGILIKDLKEMLGKENQRLPIDDPYPANSSLGGLLATNTSGPRRFGWGTLRDYVIGISILNDEGVETKAGGRVVKNVAGYDFCKLHTGALGTLGVISQVTLKVRPNPEASAFLLLTLNLANVESVLDRIHNTKTRPVAVELLNKTALQH
;
A
#
# COMPACT_ATOMS: atom_id res chain seq x y z
N MET A 1 -20.29 25.50 -8.09
CA MET A 1 -21.40 24.76 -7.47
C MET A 1 -20.85 24.04 -6.25
N SER A 2 -21.21 24.53 -5.07
CA SER A 2 -20.74 24.02 -3.77
C SER A 2 -21.17 22.58 -3.59
N PHE A 3 -20.20 21.68 -3.39
CA PHE A 3 -20.47 20.37 -2.81
C PHE A 3 -21.01 20.60 -1.40
N SER A 4 -22.31 20.37 -1.24
CA SER A 4 -23.00 20.42 0.03
C SER A 4 -22.39 19.45 1.04
N ASP A 5 -22.26 19.91 2.29
CA ASP A 5 -22.02 19.14 3.51
C ASP A 5 -22.96 17.93 3.63
N SER A 6 -22.65 16.85 2.91
CA SER A 6 -23.42 15.62 2.91
C SER A 6 -22.49 14.41 2.98
N LEU A 7 -22.39 13.91 4.23
CA LEU A 7 -22.10 12.54 4.64
C LEU A 7 -20.68 12.08 4.40
N ASN A 8 -19.76 12.51 5.27
CA ASN A 8 -18.61 11.69 5.55
C ASN A 8 -19.15 10.35 6.12
N PRO A 9 -18.90 9.19 5.46
CA PRO A 9 -19.50 7.91 5.84
C PRO A 9 -19.07 7.43 7.23
N LEU A 10 -18.11 8.13 7.85
CA LEU A 10 -17.58 7.89 9.18
C LEU A 10 -18.10 8.90 10.21
N ASP A 11 -19.06 9.75 9.87
CA ASP A 11 -19.66 10.68 10.82
C ASP A 11 -20.32 9.92 11.97
N GLY A 12 -19.97 10.30 13.21
CA GLY A 12 -20.42 9.63 14.43
C GLY A 12 -19.67 8.34 14.79
N PHE A 13 -18.60 7.99 14.05
CA PHE A 13 -17.67 6.95 14.49
C PHE A 13 -16.73 7.49 15.56
N GLN A 14 -16.35 6.63 16.51
CA GLN A 14 -15.30 6.96 17.47
C GLN A 14 -13.94 6.78 16.80
N HIS A 15 -13.06 7.77 16.89
CA HIS A 15 -11.70 7.66 16.38
C HIS A 15 -10.75 7.25 17.50
N LYS A 16 -10.13 6.07 17.37
CA LYS A 16 -9.14 5.57 18.32
C LYS A 16 -7.78 5.40 17.64
N HIS A 17 -6.71 5.83 18.31
CA HIS A 17 -5.36 5.85 17.77
C HIS A 17 -4.39 5.12 18.71
N PRO A 18 -4.34 3.78 18.65
CA PRO A 18 -3.50 2.99 19.55
C PRO A 18 -2.03 3.39 19.42
N SER A 19 -1.33 3.49 20.55
CA SER A 19 0.10 3.77 20.65
C SER A 19 0.97 2.57 20.28
N ASP A 20 0.43 1.35 20.42
CA ASP A 20 1.08 0.09 20.07
C ASP A 20 0.08 -0.99 19.63
N VAL A 21 0.61 -2.17 19.29
CA VAL A 21 -0.20 -3.30 18.79
C VAL A 21 -1.09 -3.88 19.89
N LEU A 22 -0.65 -3.87 21.15
CA LEU A 22 -1.44 -4.42 22.27
C LEU A 22 -2.68 -3.56 22.53
N GLU A 23 -2.52 -2.24 22.51
CA GLU A 23 -3.65 -1.32 22.62
C GLU A 23 -4.63 -1.47 21.45
N ALA A 24 -4.11 -1.69 20.23
CA ALA A 24 -4.95 -1.97 19.06
C ALA A 24 -5.77 -3.26 19.25
N CYS A 25 -5.16 -4.34 19.76
CA CYS A 25 -5.85 -5.59 20.09
C CYS A 25 -6.96 -5.39 21.13
N GLU A 26 -6.69 -4.60 22.17
CA GLU A 26 -7.67 -4.31 23.22
C GLU A 26 -8.87 -3.52 22.70
N ILE A 27 -8.62 -2.51 21.84
CA ILE A 27 -9.70 -1.78 21.17
C ILE A 27 -10.57 -2.73 20.34
N ILE A 28 -9.96 -3.67 19.61
CA ILE A 28 -10.70 -4.63 18.80
C ILE A 28 -11.59 -5.52 19.67
N LYS A 29 -11.06 -6.04 20.78
CA LYS A 29 -11.83 -6.86 21.73
C LYS A 29 -13.03 -6.12 22.31
N GLN A 30 -12.84 -4.85 22.70
CA GLN A 30 -13.92 -4.01 23.20
C GLN A 30 -14.99 -3.76 22.13
N SER A 31 -14.58 -3.47 20.89
CA SER A 31 -15.51 -3.29 19.77
C SER A 31 -16.28 -4.57 19.46
N ALA A 32 -15.63 -5.75 19.52
CA ALA A 32 -16.29 -7.04 19.34
C ALA A 32 -17.36 -7.28 20.43
N ALA A 33 -17.06 -6.98 21.69
CA ALA A 33 -18.01 -7.10 22.81
C ALA A 33 -19.23 -6.17 22.65
N ASN A 34 -19.04 -5.01 22.04
CA ASN A 34 -20.11 -4.03 21.79
C ASN A 34 -20.84 -4.22 20.44
N LEU A 35 -20.43 -5.19 19.63
CA LEU A 35 -20.88 -5.35 18.22
C LEU A 35 -20.63 -4.12 17.35
N ASP A 36 -19.64 -3.31 17.70
CA ASP A 36 -19.21 -2.15 16.91
C ASP A 36 -18.53 -2.61 15.61
N ALA A 37 -18.69 -1.85 14.51
CA ALA A 37 -17.81 -2.02 13.35
C ALA A 37 -16.39 -1.53 13.67
N ILE A 38 -15.40 -2.14 13.03
CA ILE A 38 -14.03 -1.61 13.00
C ILE A 38 -13.71 -1.20 11.58
N VAL A 39 -13.28 0.05 11.43
CA VAL A 39 -12.82 0.62 10.17
C VAL A 39 -11.33 0.95 10.32
N PRO A 40 -10.43 0.10 9.77
CA PRO A 40 -9.01 0.41 9.77
C PRO A 40 -8.75 1.68 8.96
N SER A 41 -7.97 2.60 9.51
CA SER A 41 -7.58 3.82 8.80
C SER A 41 -6.08 4.06 8.97
N GLY A 42 -5.40 4.31 7.85
CA GLY A 42 -4.02 4.79 7.83
C GLY A 42 -3.99 6.31 7.98
N SER A 43 -3.61 6.98 6.90
CA SER A 43 -3.68 8.44 6.78
C SER A 43 -5.03 8.99 6.33
N GLY A 44 -6.00 8.12 6.04
CA GLY A 44 -7.31 8.51 5.54
C GLY A 44 -7.36 8.90 4.05
N SER A 45 -6.24 8.88 3.32
CA SER A 45 -6.17 9.32 1.90
C SER A 45 -7.02 8.51 0.90
N LYS A 46 -7.57 7.36 1.32
CA LYS A 46 -8.29 6.41 0.46
C LYS A 46 -9.60 5.92 1.06
N MET A 47 -10.19 6.66 2.02
CA MET A 47 -11.43 6.26 2.69
C MET A 47 -12.66 6.28 1.78
N ASN A 48 -12.55 6.86 0.59
CA ASN A 48 -13.59 6.85 -0.44
C ASN A 48 -13.54 5.58 -1.33
N ILE A 49 -12.60 4.66 -1.11
CA ILE A 49 -12.49 3.41 -1.85
C ILE A 49 -13.13 2.28 -1.03
N GLY A 50 -14.08 1.56 -1.62
CA GLY A 50 -14.80 0.47 -0.97
C GLY A 50 -16.22 0.84 -0.57
N TYR A 51 -16.83 0.01 0.27
CA TYR A 51 -18.18 0.22 0.78
C TYR A 51 -18.17 0.99 2.09
N ALA A 52 -19.15 1.87 2.27
CA ALA A 52 -19.39 2.48 3.57
C ALA A 52 -19.74 1.39 4.61
N PRO A 53 -19.32 1.54 5.88
CA PRO A 53 -19.66 0.58 6.91
C PRO A 53 -21.19 0.48 7.08
N SER A 54 -21.72 -0.74 7.27
CA SER A 54 -23.15 -0.98 7.44
C SER A 54 -23.69 -0.68 8.84
N ARG A 55 -22.79 -0.47 9.82
CA ARG A 55 -23.12 -0.15 11.21
C ARG A 55 -22.10 0.83 11.78
N LYS A 56 -22.50 1.58 12.82
CA LYS A 56 -21.60 2.47 13.56
C LYS A 56 -20.49 1.69 14.26
N GLY A 57 -19.42 2.39 14.64
CA GLY A 57 -18.37 1.80 15.45
C GLY A 57 -17.13 2.67 15.55
N VAL A 58 -15.98 2.04 15.43
CA VAL A 58 -14.67 2.63 15.69
C VAL A 58 -13.86 2.74 14.40
N VAL A 59 -13.34 3.92 14.13
CA VAL A 59 -12.22 4.11 13.21
C VAL A 59 -10.93 3.84 13.97
N LEU A 60 -10.26 2.73 13.65
CA LEU A 60 -8.99 2.35 14.25
C LEU A 60 -7.84 2.92 13.42
N GLY A 61 -7.26 4.02 13.89
CA GLY A 61 -6.21 4.74 13.19
C GLY A 61 -4.81 4.19 13.48
N THR A 62 -4.16 3.64 12.46
CA THR A 62 -2.84 2.98 12.53
C THR A 62 -1.65 3.95 12.47
N LYS A 63 -1.87 5.27 12.37
CA LYS A 63 -0.81 6.29 12.20
C LYS A 63 0.34 6.23 13.23
N ASN A 64 0.04 5.78 14.46
CA ASN A 64 1.00 5.65 15.55
C ASN A 64 1.75 4.31 15.52
N LEU A 65 1.25 3.32 14.75
CA LEU A 65 1.94 2.07 14.45
C LEU A 65 2.88 2.28 13.26
N ASN A 66 3.95 3.05 13.44
CA ASN A 66 4.82 3.52 12.37
C ASN A 66 6.31 3.17 12.56
N LYS A 67 6.63 2.27 13.48
CA LYS A 67 8.01 1.89 13.79
C LYS A 67 8.62 1.00 12.71
N VAL A 68 9.93 1.15 12.50
CA VAL A 68 10.77 0.15 11.82
C VAL A 68 11.07 -0.95 12.85
N ILE A 69 10.68 -2.18 12.54
CA ILE A 69 10.79 -3.31 13.46
C ILE A 69 12.09 -4.06 13.23
N ASP A 70 12.46 -4.24 11.96
CA ASP A 70 13.71 -4.88 11.56
C ASP A 70 14.12 -4.38 10.16
N TYR A 71 15.41 -4.14 9.96
CA TYR A 71 15.92 -3.71 8.65
C TYR A 71 17.34 -4.26 8.39
N PRO A 72 17.47 -5.56 8.09
CA PRO A 72 18.73 -6.13 7.63
C PRO A 72 18.98 -5.71 6.17
N ALA A 73 19.50 -4.49 5.97
CA ALA A 73 19.65 -3.90 4.63
C ALA A 73 20.37 -4.83 3.63
N ARG A 74 21.39 -5.59 4.08
CA ARG A 74 22.12 -6.56 3.25
C ARG A 74 21.23 -7.68 2.69
N ASP A 75 20.16 -8.02 3.40
CA ASP A 75 19.22 -9.06 2.99
C ASP A 75 18.15 -8.53 2.02
N MET A 76 18.16 -7.23 1.71
CA MET A 76 17.18 -6.57 0.85
C MET A 76 15.75 -6.80 1.34
N THR A 77 15.55 -6.80 2.65
CA THR A 77 14.24 -6.91 3.30
C THR A 77 14.08 -5.88 4.40
N VAL A 78 12.84 -5.49 4.66
CA VAL A 78 12.50 -4.57 5.75
C VAL A 78 11.16 -4.95 6.38
N THR A 79 11.08 -4.93 7.70
CA THR A 79 9.84 -5.14 8.46
C THR A 79 9.47 -3.83 9.15
N VAL A 80 8.29 -3.31 8.86
CA VAL A 80 7.77 -2.04 9.38
C VAL A 80 6.33 -2.19 9.81
N GLN A 81 5.90 -1.34 10.75
CA GLN A 81 4.49 -1.24 11.10
C GLN A 81 3.69 -0.53 9.99
N ALA A 82 2.42 -0.91 9.85
CA ALA A 82 1.59 -0.54 8.70
C ALA A 82 1.27 0.96 8.61
N GLY A 83 1.37 1.70 9.71
CA GLY A 83 1.14 3.14 9.77
C GLY A 83 2.28 3.99 9.22
N ILE A 84 3.45 3.41 8.93
CA ILE A 84 4.58 4.16 8.36
C ILE A 84 4.16 4.81 7.03
N LEU A 85 4.57 6.06 6.83
CA LEU A 85 4.28 6.75 5.57
C LEU A 85 5.23 6.25 4.47
N ILE A 86 4.71 6.14 3.25
CA ILE A 86 5.50 5.70 2.09
C ILE A 86 6.69 6.64 1.84
N LYS A 87 6.54 7.95 2.10
CA LYS A 87 7.63 8.93 1.96
C LYS A 87 8.78 8.64 2.94
N ASP A 88 8.45 8.35 4.20
CA ASP A 88 9.45 8.09 5.26
C ASP A 88 10.16 6.75 5.00
N LEU A 89 9.41 5.75 4.55
CA LEU A 89 9.98 4.47 4.09
C LEU A 89 10.92 4.67 2.90
N LYS A 90 10.54 5.45 1.89
CA LYS A 90 11.39 5.74 0.72
C LYS A 90 12.68 6.47 1.11
N GLU A 91 12.59 7.46 1.99
CA GLU A 91 13.77 8.18 2.49
C GLU A 91 14.73 7.25 3.25
N MET A 92 14.20 6.41 4.14
CA MET A 92 14.98 5.45 4.92
C MET A 92 15.67 4.41 4.02
N LEU A 93 14.97 3.84 3.03
CA LEU A 93 15.56 2.91 2.07
C LEU A 93 16.64 3.59 1.21
N GLY A 94 16.43 4.85 0.84
CA GLY A 94 17.37 5.62 0.03
C GLY A 94 18.74 5.81 0.69
N LYS A 95 18.80 5.89 2.03
CA LYS A 95 20.05 5.98 2.80
C LYS A 95 20.95 4.76 2.62
N GLU A 96 20.37 3.60 2.30
CA GLU A 96 21.07 2.34 2.03
C GLU A 96 21.22 2.05 0.52
N ASN A 97 20.94 3.04 -0.35
CA ASN A 97 20.86 2.88 -1.81
C ASN A 97 19.81 1.84 -2.26
N GLN A 98 18.72 1.73 -1.52
CA GLN A 98 17.60 0.81 -1.77
C GLN A 98 16.31 1.58 -2.08
N ARG A 99 15.34 0.85 -2.62
CA ARG A 99 14.00 1.34 -2.91
C ARG A 99 12.95 0.25 -2.81
N LEU A 100 11.72 0.68 -2.53
CA LEU A 100 10.51 -0.07 -2.81
C LEU A 100 9.99 0.39 -4.19
N PRO A 101 10.09 -0.45 -5.24
CA PRO A 101 9.84 -0.04 -6.62
C PRO A 101 8.35 -0.03 -6.96
N ILE A 102 7.58 0.76 -6.21
CA ILE A 102 6.15 0.97 -6.42
C ILE A 102 5.86 2.44 -6.66
N ASP A 103 4.81 2.70 -7.44
CA ASP A 103 4.21 4.02 -7.52
C ASP A 103 3.16 4.18 -6.42
N ASP A 104 3.05 5.39 -5.89
CA ASP A 104 1.97 5.78 -4.97
C ASP A 104 1.18 6.90 -5.65
N PRO A 105 0.00 6.61 -6.23
CA PRO A 105 -0.84 7.61 -6.89
C PRO A 105 -1.40 8.69 -5.95
N TYR A 106 -1.25 8.52 -4.63
CA TYR A 106 -1.71 9.46 -3.61
C TYR A 106 -0.52 9.88 -2.71
N PRO A 107 0.52 10.54 -3.29
CA PRO A 107 1.82 10.70 -2.63
C PRO A 107 1.77 11.58 -1.37
N ALA A 108 0.74 12.43 -1.22
CA ALA A 108 0.53 13.21 -0.03
C ALA A 108 0.08 12.32 1.14
N ASN A 109 1.05 11.83 1.91
CA ASN A 109 0.87 11.13 3.18
C ASN A 109 0.20 9.74 3.11
N SER A 110 0.34 8.94 2.05
CA SER A 110 -0.15 7.54 2.12
C SER A 110 0.62 6.72 3.16
N SER A 111 -0.09 5.99 4.01
CA SER A 111 0.48 4.93 4.86
C SER A 111 0.71 3.64 4.06
N LEU A 112 1.66 2.82 4.47
CA LEU A 112 1.91 1.50 3.86
C LEU A 112 0.69 0.57 3.93
N GLY A 113 0.06 0.47 5.10
CA GLY A 113 -1.12 -0.37 5.34
C GLY A 113 -2.29 0.03 4.45
N GLY A 114 -2.57 1.33 4.34
CA GLY A 114 -3.58 1.85 3.42
C GLY A 114 -3.27 1.54 1.96
N LEU A 115 -2.02 1.70 1.51
CA LEU A 115 -1.62 1.38 0.13
C LEU A 115 -1.76 -0.12 -0.17
N LEU A 116 -1.43 -0.97 0.80
CA LEU A 116 -1.57 -2.43 0.69
C LEU A 116 -3.05 -2.86 0.68
N ALA A 117 -3.86 -2.28 1.58
CA ALA A 117 -5.28 -2.58 1.69
C ALA A 117 -6.06 -2.21 0.42
N THR A 118 -5.67 -1.14 -0.28
CA THR A 118 -6.30 -0.73 -1.54
C THR A 118 -5.63 -1.30 -2.79
N ASN A 119 -4.44 -1.88 -2.65
CA ASN A 119 -3.58 -2.35 -3.75
C ASN A 119 -3.48 -1.33 -4.91
N THR A 120 -3.45 -0.04 -4.59
CA THR A 120 -3.36 1.01 -5.61
C THR A 120 -1.98 0.97 -6.25
N SER A 121 -1.92 1.09 -7.57
CA SER A 121 -0.69 0.97 -8.36
C SER A 121 -0.64 2.03 -9.45
N GLY A 122 0.56 2.51 -9.79
CA GLY A 122 0.79 3.39 -10.93
C GLY A 122 1.39 2.69 -12.16
N PRO A 123 1.74 3.46 -13.20
CA PRO A 123 2.24 2.97 -14.49
C PRO A 123 3.41 1.99 -14.40
N ARG A 124 4.31 2.18 -13.43
CA ARG A 124 5.52 1.36 -13.29
C ARG A 124 5.23 -0.06 -12.84
N ARG A 125 3.97 -0.39 -12.52
CA ARG A 125 3.52 -1.76 -12.32
C ARG A 125 3.79 -2.66 -13.53
N PHE A 126 3.84 -2.07 -14.73
CA PHE A 126 4.17 -2.79 -15.96
C PHE A 126 5.54 -3.47 -15.87
N GLY A 127 6.58 -2.73 -15.45
CA GLY A 127 7.93 -3.29 -15.34
C GLY A 127 8.26 -3.91 -14.00
N TRP A 128 7.63 -3.45 -12.91
CA TRP A 128 8.03 -3.81 -11.54
C TRP A 128 6.96 -4.54 -10.74
N GLY A 129 5.75 -4.74 -11.28
CA GLY A 129 4.65 -5.33 -10.53
C GLY A 129 4.05 -4.37 -9.49
N THR A 130 3.21 -4.93 -8.64
CA THR A 130 2.42 -4.21 -7.63
C THR A 130 3.02 -4.38 -6.24
N LEU A 131 2.52 -3.62 -5.25
CA LEU A 131 2.93 -3.80 -3.85
C LEU A 131 2.74 -5.24 -3.38
N ARG A 132 1.71 -5.94 -3.87
CA ARG A 132 1.47 -7.38 -3.64
C ARG A 132 2.69 -8.24 -3.90
N ASP A 133 3.48 -7.90 -4.92
CA ASP A 133 4.64 -8.69 -5.34
C ASP A 133 5.84 -8.49 -4.41
N TYR A 134 5.83 -7.44 -3.59
CA TYR A 134 6.91 -7.07 -2.66
C TYR A 134 6.65 -7.50 -1.22
N VAL A 135 5.40 -7.82 -0.84
CA VAL A 135 5.08 -8.33 0.50
C VAL A 135 5.49 -9.79 0.61
N ILE A 136 6.36 -10.08 1.58
CA ILE A 136 6.83 -11.44 1.90
C ILE A 136 6.39 -11.92 3.29
N GLY A 137 5.88 -11.00 4.12
CA GLY A 137 5.28 -11.31 5.41
C GLY A 137 4.31 -10.23 5.86
N ILE A 138 3.34 -10.61 6.68
CA ILE A 138 2.31 -9.72 7.19
C ILE A 138 1.92 -10.12 8.62
N SER A 139 1.51 -9.15 9.42
CA SER A 139 0.86 -9.36 10.71
C SER A 139 -0.48 -8.63 10.71
N ILE A 140 -1.52 -9.34 11.12
CA ILE A 140 -2.92 -8.91 11.06
C ILE A 140 -3.54 -9.09 12.42
N LEU A 141 -4.34 -8.12 12.85
CA LEU A 141 -5.25 -8.27 13.98
C LEU A 141 -6.61 -8.71 13.45
N ASN A 142 -7.06 -9.90 13.87
CA ASN A 142 -8.38 -10.42 13.54
C ASN A 142 -9.48 -9.71 14.36
N ASP A 143 -10.73 -10.10 14.17
CA ASP A 143 -11.91 -9.61 14.86
C ASP A 143 -11.96 -9.94 16.36
N GLU A 144 -11.16 -10.90 16.83
CA GLU A 144 -10.99 -11.24 18.24
C GLU A 144 -9.87 -10.43 18.92
N GLY A 145 -9.21 -9.54 18.19
CA GLY A 145 -8.07 -8.77 18.71
C GLY A 145 -6.85 -9.65 18.99
N VAL A 146 -6.65 -10.67 18.17
CA VAL A 146 -5.47 -11.56 18.20
C VAL A 146 -4.60 -11.26 16.99
N GLU A 147 -3.30 -11.08 17.22
CA GLU A 147 -2.33 -10.92 16.15
C GLU A 147 -1.98 -12.27 15.53
N THR A 148 -2.27 -12.41 14.24
CA THR A 148 -1.87 -13.56 13.41
C THR A 148 -0.79 -13.13 12.44
N LYS A 149 0.23 -13.97 12.25
CA LYS A 149 1.36 -13.72 11.35
C LYS A 149 1.34 -14.72 10.21
N ALA A 150 1.65 -14.23 9.02
CA ALA A 150 1.81 -15.08 7.85
C ALA A 150 2.98 -14.61 6.98
N GLY A 151 3.51 -15.54 6.19
CA GLY A 151 4.74 -15.32 5.43
C GLY A 151 5.99 -15.46 6.31
N GLY A 152 7.11 -14.93 5.84
CA GLY A 152 8.38 -14.99 6.55
C GLY A 152 9.45 -14.13 5.88
N ARG A 153 10.64 -14.06 6.50
CA ARG A 153 11.78 -13.32 5.94
C ARG A 153 12.45 -14.03 4.75
N VAL A 154 12.12 -15.31 4.53
CA VAL A 154 12.77 -16.14 3.52
C VAL A 154 12.00 -16.15 2.20
N VAL A 155 12.74 -15.99 1.10
CA VAL A 155 12.20 -15.90 -0.27
C VAL A 155 11.47 -17.18 -0.71
N LYS A 156 11.81 -18.34 -0.12
CA LYS A 156 11.12 -19.61 -0.35
C LYS A 156 10.16 -19.88 0.80
N ASN A 157 8.88 -19.58 0.58
CA ASN A 157 7.81 -20.03 1.45
C ASN A 157 6.88 -20.92 0.62
N VAL A 158 7.12 -22.24 0.68
CA VAL A 158 6.45 -23.24 -0.19
C VAL A 158 5.34 -23.98 0.54
N ALA A 159 4.99 -23.54 1.76
CA ALA A 159 3.98 -24.17 2.59
C ALA A 159 2.81 -23.21 2.88
N GLY A 160 1.59 -23.68 2.63
CA GLY A 160 0.36 -22.99 3.00
C GLY A 160 -0.16 -21.97 1.98
N TYR A 161 -1.25 -21.31 2.36
CA TYR A 161 -1.88 -20.26 1.57
C TYR A 161 -1.12 -18.93 1.71
N ASP A 162 -1.07 -18.16 0.62
CA ASP A 162 -0.45 -16.84 0.62
C ASP A 162 -1.41 -15.79 1.22
N PHE A 163 -1.45 -15.73 2.55
CA PHE A 163 -2.25 -14.75 3.28
C PHE A 163 -1.81 -13.31 2.99
N CYS A 164 -0.54 -13.06 2.65
CA CYS A 164 -0.10 -11.73 2.24
C CYS A 164 -0.90 -11.25 1.03
N LYS A 165 -1.06 -12.14 0.04
CA LYS A 165 -1.87 -11.89 -1.15
C LYS A 165 -3.37 -11.81 -0.86
N LEU A 166 -3.88 -12.50 0.15
CA LEU A 166 -5.28 -12.41 0.56
C LEU A 166 -5.63 -11.02 1.12
N HIS A 167 -4.75 -10.45 1.96
CA HIS A 167 -4.98 -9.13 2.56
C HIS A 167 -4.68 -7.96 1.62
N THR A 168 -3.93 -8.20 0.54
CA THR A 168 -3.64 -7.16 -0.46
C THR A 168 -4.89 -6.85 -1.28
N GLY A 169 -5.39 -5.62 -1.21
CA GLY A 169 -6.64 -5.24 -1.88
C GLY A 169 -7.91 -5.62 -1.10
N ALA A 170 -7.79 -6.11 0.14
CA ALA A 170 -8.93 -6.52 0.97
C ALA A 170 -9.70 -5.33 1.59
N LEU A 171 -9.25 -4.09 1.39
CA LEU A 171 -9.91 -2.87 1.89
C LEU A 171 -10.15 -2.86 3.41
N GLY A 172 -9.32 -3.59 4.18
CA GLY A 172 -9.46 -3.70 5.64
C GLY A 172 -10.60 -4.61 6.12
N THR A 173 -11.28 -5.32 5.21
CA THR A 173 -12.45 -6.17 5.55
C THR A 173 -12.08 -7.49 6.23
N LEU A 174 -10.82 -7.91 6.13
CA LEU A 174 -10.31 -9.17 6.68
C LEU A 174 -9.50 -8.99 7.97
N GLY A 175 -9.44 -7.77 8.51
CA GLY A 175 -8.67 -7.43 9.70
C GLY A 175 -7.77 -6.22 9.52
N VAL A 176 -7.10 -5.83 10.61
CA VAL A 176 -6.23 -4.65 10.66
C VAL A 176 -4.79 -5.08 10.40
N ILE A 177 -4.16 -4.53 9.37
CA ILE A 177 -2.74 -4.77 9.10
C ILE A 177 -1.91 -4.02 10.15
N SER A 178 -1.18 -4.74 11.02
CA SER A 178 -0.31 -4.15 12.06
C SER A 178 1.12 -3.97 11.55
N GLN A 179 1.63 -4.93 10.77
CA GLN A 179 3.01 -5.00 10.33
C GLN A 179 3.12 -5.63 8.93
N VAL A 180 4.11 -5.19 8.15
CA VAL A 180 4.41 -5.71 6.83
C VAL A 180 5.91 -5.96 6.72
N THR A 181 6.29 -7.11 6.17
CA THR A 181 7.65 -7.40 5.74
C THR A 181 7.71 -7.35 4.22
N LEU A 182 8.61 -6.50 3.71
CA LEU A 182 8.79 -6.22 2.30
C LEU A 182 10.15 -6.70 1.85
N LYS A 183 10.24 -7.25 0.64
CA LYS A 183 11.51 -7.25 -0.11
C LYS A 183 11.69 -5.91 -0.80
N VAL A 184 12.92 -5.44 -0.89
CA VAL A 184 13.30 -4.17 -1.53
C VAL A 184 14.31 -4.42 -2.65
N ARG A 185 14.61 -3.39 -3.43
CA ARG A 185 15.50 -3.46 -4.60
C ARG A 185 16.56 -2.37 -4.52
N PRO A 186 17.74 -2.55 -5.14
CA PRO A 186 18.69 -1.46 -5.26
C PRO A 186 18.08 -0.33 -6.11
N ASN A 187 18.54 0.89 -5.89
CA ASN A 187 18.28 1.97 -6.84
C ASN A 187 18.91 1.64 -8.20
N PRO A 188 18.24 1.99 -9.31
CA PRO A 188 18.84 1.83 -10.63
C PRO A 188 20.04 2.79 -10.77
N GLU A 189 21.11 2.32 -11.40
CA GLU A 189 22.29 3.15 -11.72
C GLU A 189 21.93 4.31 -12.66
N ALA A 190 21.00 4.06 -13.58
CA ALA A 190 20.49 5.06 -14.50
C ALA A 190 19.00 4.84 -14.78
N SER A 191 18.27 5.94 -14.95
CA SER A 191 16.89 5.94 -15.42
C SER A 191 16.65 7.15 -16.31
N ALA A 192 15.88 6.97 -17.38
CA ALA A 192 15.49 8.03 -18.28
C ALA A 192 13.97 8.04 -18.48
N PHE A 193 13.41 9.23 -18.68
CA PHE A 193 12.03 9.43 -19.12
C PHE A 193 12.07 9.98 -20.54
N LEU A 194 11.29 9.37 -21.44
CA LEU A 194 11.20 9.79 -22.84
C LEU A 194 9.77 10.23 -23.14
N LEU A 195 9.62 11.43 -23.68
CA LEU A 195 8.36 11.94 -24.21
C LEU A 195 8.45 11.97 -25.73
N LEU A 196 7.52 11.28 -26.41
CA LEU A 196 7.48 11.19 -27.86
C LEU A 196 6.15 11.73 -28.36
N THR A 197 6.19 12.63 -29.36
CA THR A 197 5.01 13.06 -30.10
C THR A 197 4.88 12.20 -31.35
N LEU A 198 3.73 11.55 -31.53
CA LEU A 198 3.46 10.71 -32.70
C LEU A 198 2.01 10.85 -33.17
N ASN A 199 1.77 10.46 -34.42
CA ASN A 199 0.43 10.22 -34.92
C ASN A 199 -0.09 8.88 -34.34
N LEU A 200 -1.38 8.79 -34.00
CA LEU A 200 -2.01 7.55 -33.52
C LEU A 200 -1.79 6.36 -34.46
N ALA A 201 -1.73 6.61 -35.78
CA ALA A 201 -1.44 5.58 -36.77
C ALA A 201 -0.06 4.90 -36.59
N ASN A 202 0.86 5.53 -35.87
CA ASN A 202 2.23 5.04 -35.68
C ASN A 202 2.45 4.35 -34.32
N VAL A 203 1.43 4.26 -33.46
CA VAL A 203 1.57 3.75 -32.08
C VAL A 203 2.11 2.32 -32.07
N GLU A 204 1.51 1.42 -32.85
CA GLU A 204 1.92 0.00 -32.89
C GLU A 204 3.39 -0.15 -33.29
N SER A 205 3.80 0.51 -34.38
CA SER A 205 5.19 0.47 -34.85
C SER A 205 6.19 0.98 -33.80
N VAL A 206 5.82 2.02 -33.03
CA VAL A 206 6.66 2.54 -31.95
C VAL A 206 6.73 1.54 -30.79
N LEU A 207 5.61 0.93 -30.39
CA LEU A 207 5.58 -0.09 -29.33
C LEU A 207 6.42 -1.31 -29.70
N ASP A 208 6.34 -1.79 -30.94
CA ASP A 208 7.18 -2.90 -31.44
C ASP A 208 8.67 -2.56 -31.38
N ARG A 209 9.04 -1.34 -31.79
CA ARG A 209 10.43 -0.88 -31.70
C ARG A 209 10.90 -0.83 -30.25
N ILE A 210 10.09 -0.28 -29.35
CA ILE A 210 10.39 -0.20 -27.91
C ILE A 210 10.59 -1.60 -27.33
N HIS A 211 9.69 -2.55 -27.65
CA HIS A 211 9.77 -3.93 -27.18
C HIS A 211 11.07 -4.62 -27.60
N ASN A 212 11.58 -4.31 -28.79
CA ASN A 212 12.81 -4.88 -29.34
C ASN A 212 14.09 -4.11 -28.94
N THR A 213 14.00 -3.06 -28.13
CA THR A 213 15.20 -2.38 -27.62
C THR A 213 15.90 -3.19 -26.53
N LYS A 214 17.20 -2.94 -26.33
CA LYS A 214 17.96 -3.51 -25.20
C LYS A 214 17.51 -2.94 -23.85
N THR A 215 16.82 -1.80 -23.85
CA THR A 215 16.25 -1.17 -22.66
C THR A 215 14.91 -1.80 -22.34
N ARG A 216 14.67 -2.14 -21.07
CA ARG A 216 13.36 -2.61 -20.63
C ARG A 216 12.55 -1.42 -20.12
N PRO A 217 11.55 -0.91 -20.88
CA PRO A 217 10.68 0.13 -20.37
C PRO A 217 9.95 -0.39 -19.13
N VAL A 218 9.91 0.43 -18.10
CA VAL A 218 9.26 0.07 -16.83
C VAL A 218 7.86 0.65 -16.72
N ALA A 219 7.53 1.63 -17.57
CA ALA A 219 6.21 2.20 -17.79
C ALA A 219 6.12 2.66 -19.24
N VAL A 220 4.92 2.55 -19.82
CA VAL A 220 4.57 3.08 -21.14
C VAL A 220 3.15 3.63 -21.03
N GLU A 221 3.00 4.94 -21.23
CA GLU A 221 1.71 5.62 -21.12
C GLU A 221 1.43 6.36 -22.43
N LEU A 222 0.21 6.26 -22.93
CA LEU A 222 -0.25 7.01 -24.11
C LEU A 222 -1.14 8.15 -23.64
N LEU A 223 -0.68 9.38 -23.87
CA LEU A 223 -1.38 10.60 -23.45
C LEU A 223 -2.00 11.29 -24.67
N ASN A 224 -3.24 11.76 -24.55
CA ASN A 224 -3.82 12.68 -25.54
C ASN A 224 -3.36 14.13 -25.28
N LYS A 225 -3.69 15.05 -26.18
CA LYS A 225 -3.29 16.47 -26.05
C LYS A 225 -3.80 17.12 -24.77
N THR A 226 -5.02 16.80 -24.34
CA THR A 226 -5.64 17.36 -23.13
C THR A 226 -4.92 16.86 -21.87
N ALA A 227 -4.56 15.58 -21.82
CA ALA A 227 -3.84 14.99 -20.70
C ALA A 227 -2.40 15.51 -20.55
N LEU A 228 -1.80 16.06 -21.61
CA LEU A 228 -0.48 16.71 -21.55
C LEU A 228 -0.51 18.12 -20.94
N GLN A 229 -1.68 18.74 -20.83
CA GLN A 229 -1.84 20.11 -20.34
C GLN A 229 -2.07 20.20 -18.83
N HIS A 230 -2.21 19.06 -18.15
CA HIS A 230 -2.48 18.92 -16.72
C HIS A 230 -1.44 18.01 -16.07
#